data_AF-A0A1G4B0P2-F1
#
_entry.id   AF-A0A1G4B0P2-F1
#
_cell.length_a   1.000
_cell.length_b   1.000
_cell.length_c   1.000
_cell.angle_alpha   90.00
_cell.angle_beta   90.00
_cell.angle_gamma   90.00
#
_symmetry.space_group_name_H-M   'P 1'
#
loop_
_entity.id
_entity.type
_entity.pdbx_description
1 polymer ?
#
loop_
_entity_poly.entity_id
_entity_poly.type
_entity_poly.pdbx_seq_one_letter_code
_entity_poly.pdbx_strand_id
1 'polypeptide(L)'
;MNTCKFSSEMAAVTAAIIGTLAVLDTWDCSVSLGPASTIIQIVKTIIPGAAPLTPNGILAFWSGRINGTSDLVQTTLESWLDNSWCGAKEGQWCVCASPFRSFEKLIDDASAFSGTQKVKIEY
;
A
#
# COMPACT_ATOMS: atom_id res chain seq x y z
N MET A 1 -9.36 2.38 16.15
CA MET A 1 -8.33 1.31 16.07
C MET A 1 -8.99 0.10 15.46
N ASN A 2 -8.92 -0.05 14.13
CA ASN A 2 -9.33 -1.29 13.49
C ASN A 2 -8.17 -2.27 13.66
N THR A 3 -8.42 -3.35 14.41
CA THR A 3 -7.42 -4.37 14.70
C THR A 3 -7.17 -5.22 13.46
N CYS A 4 -5.94 -5.18 12.95
CA CYS A 4 -5.45 -6.15 11.98
C CYS A 4 -5.54 -7.55 12.61
N LYS A 5 -6.53 -8.35 12.21
CA LYS A 5 -6.61 -9.76 12.62
C LYS A 5 -5.61 -10.57 11.78
N PHE A 6 -4.38 -10.65 12.25
CA PHE A 6 -3.52 -11.79 11.91
C PHE A 6 -3.87 -12.91 12.89
N SER A 7 -4.39 -14.04 12.40
CA SER A 7 -4.61 -15.21 13.24
C SER A 7 -3.27 -15.89 13.53
N SER A 8 -2.64 -15.50 14.62
CA SER A 8 -1.66 -16.32 15.34
C SER A 8 -2.01 -16.23 16.81
N GLU A 9 -2.27 -17.38 17.43
CA GLU A 9 -2.65 -17.52 18.83
C GLU A 9 -1.51 -17.05 19.77
N MET A 10 -1.90 -16.41 20.90
CA MET A 10 -1.09 -15.94 22.06
C MET A 10 -0.18 -14.71 21.80
N ALA A 11 -0.10 -13.67 22.65
CA ALA A 11 -0.44 -13.47 24.06
C ALA A 11 -0.81 -12.00 24.34
N ALA A 12 -1.56 -11.79 25.43
CA ALA A 12 -2.06 -10.50 25.91
C ALA A 12 -0.98 -9.61 26.55
N VAL A 13 -1.02 -8.29 26.34
CA VAL A 13 -0.51 -7.30 27.31
C VAL A 13 -1.40 -6.04 27.29
N THR A 14 -1.75 -5.61 28.50
CA THR A 14 -2.62 -4.51 28.93
C THR A 14 -2.25 -3.15 28.33
N ALA A 15 -3.23 -2.39 27.81
CA ALA A 15 -3.06 -0.99 27.43
C ALA A 15 -3.87 -0.08 28.37
N ALA A 16 -3.18 0.60 29.28
CA ALA A 16 -3.76 1.63 30.13
C ALA A 16 -3.67 3.01 29.45
N ILE A 17 -4.85 3.57 29.18
CA ILE A 17 -5.25 4.98 29.10
C ILE A 17 -4.12 6.03 29.10
N ILE A 18 -3.77 6.56 27.92
CA ILE A 18 -3.29 7.94 27.75
C ILE A 18 -3.83 8.51 26.43
N GLY A 19 -4.53 9.65 26.51
CA GLY A 19 -4.46 10.69 25.48
C GLY A 19 -5.53 10.70 24.39
N THR A 20 -6.63 11.38 24.68
CA THR A 20 -7.60 11.95 23.74
C THR A 20 -6.93 12.99 22.82
N LEU A 21 -6.32 12.54 21.72
CA LEU A 21 -6.10 13.28 20.46
C LEU A 21 -5.80 12.25 19.38
N ALA A 22 -6.81 11.44 19.02
CA ALA A 22 -6.69 10.56 17.86
C ALA A 22 -6.73 11.44 16.60
N VAL A 23 -5.56 11.87 16.12
CA VAL A 23 -5.40 12.03 14.66
C VAL A 23 -5.86 10.70 14.10
N LEU A 24 -6.95 10.71 13.33
CA LEU A 24 -7.38 9.51 12.63
C LEU A 24 -6.23 9.13 11.72
N ASP A 25 -5.45 8.15 12.15
CA ASP A 25 -4.49 7.47 11.32
C ASP A 25 -5.30 6.80 10.21
N THR A 26 -5.35 7.43 9.04
CA THR A 26 -6.04 6.89 7.85
C THR A 26 -5.24 5.78 7.20
N TRP A 27 -4.04 5.48 7.72
CA TRP A 27 -3.21 4.40 7.25
C TRP A 27 -3.75 3.10 7.84
N ASP A 28 -4.09 2.16 6.96
CA ASP A 28 -4.43 0.80 7.37
C ASP A 28 -3.15 0.01 7.73
N CYS A 29 -3.31 -1.25 8.09
CA CYS A 29 -2.24 -2.17 8.50
C CYS A 29 -0.94 -2.03 7.70
N SER A 30 0.17 -1.72 8.39
CA SER A 30 1.52 -1.73 7.82
C SER A 30 2.41 -2.76 8.52
N VAL A 31 3.33 -3.36 7.77
CA VAL A 31 4.36 -4.26 8.28
C VAL A 31 5.71 -3.87 7.68
N SER A 32 6.70 -3.71 8.55
CA SER A 32 8.08 -3.41 8.16
C SER A 32 9.00 -4.50 8.67
N LEU A 33 9.91 -4.96 7.82
CA LEU A 33 10.93 -5.96 8.17
C LEU A 33 12.19 -5.32 8.78
N GLY A 34 12.18 -3.99 8.98
CA GLY A 34 13.34 -3.26 9.48
C GLY A 34 14.50 -3.18 8.48
N PRO A 35 15.63 -2.58 8.88
CA PRO A 35 16.82 -2.52 8.06
C PRO A 35 17.47 -3.90 7.96
N ALA A 36 17.64 -4.40 6.75
CA ALA A 36 18.34 -5.66 6.50
C ALA A 36 19.34 -5.49 5.34
N SER A 37 20.63 -5.66 5.62
CA SER A 37 21.70 -5.59 4.63
C SER A 37 21.77 -6.81 3.70
N THR A 38 21.01 -7.86 4.01
CA THR A 38 21.02 -9.16 3.31
C THR A 38 19.79 -9.44 2.46
N ILE A 39 18.75 -8.60 2.54
CA ILE A 39 17.57 -8.76 1.67
C ILE A 39 17.98 -8.29 0.28
N ILE A 40 18.32 -9.24 -0.59
CA ILE A 40 18.75 -8.96 -1.97
C ILE A 40 17.56 -8.83 -2.93
N GLN A 41 16.41 -9.41 -2.59
CA GLN A 41 15.20 -9.38 -3.41
C GLN A 41 13.94 -9.45 -2.53
N ILE A 42 12.92 -8.68 -2.88
CA ILE A 42 11.58 -8.77 -2.27
C ILE A 42 10.58 -9.07 -3.38
N VAL A 43 9.97 -10.26 -3.33
CA VAL A 43 8.88 -10.63 -4.23
C VAL A 43 7.58 -10.67 -3.44
N LYS A 44 6.60 -9.86 -3.85
CA LYS A 44 5.24 -9.92 -3.31
C LYS A 44 4.26 -10.21 -4.42
N THR A 45 3.38 -11.18 -4.21
CA THR A 45 2.28 -11.49 -5.12
C THR A 45 0.98 -11.17 -4.44
N ILE A 46 0.13 -10.40 -5.11
CA ILE A 46 -1.13 -9.93 -4.55
C ILE A 46 -2.26 -10.18 -5.55
N ILE A 47 -3.41 -10.57 -5.01
CA ILE A 47 -4.70 -10.61 -5.71
C ILE A 47 -5.62 -9.68 -4.94
N PRO A 48 -5.74 -8.41 -5.33
CA PRO A 48 -6.40 -7.40 -4.51
C PRO A 48 -7.93 -7.50 -4.52
N GLY A 49 -8.51 -8.31 -5.42
CA GLY A 49 -9.95 -8.28 -5.67
C GLY A 49 -10.34 -7.03 -6.44
N ALA A 50 -11.63 -6.90 -6.78
CA ALA A 50 -12.11 -5.75 -7.56
C ALA A 50 -11.86 -4.43 -6.83
N ALA A 51 -11.42 -3.41 -7.57
CA ALA A 51 -11.25 -2.08 -7.01
C ALA A 51 -12.62 -1.56 -6.53
N PRO A 52 -12.77 -1.22 -5.24
CA PRO A 52 -14.03 -0.67 -4.75
C PRO A 52 -14.22 0.74 -5.30
N LEU A 53 -15.48 1.13 -5.50
CA LEU A 53 -15.82 2.53 -5.73
C LEU A 53 -15.46 3.33 -4.48
N THR A 54 -14.61 4.35 -4.65
CA THR A 54 -14.19 5.26 -3.59
C THR A 54 -14.84 6.62 -3.79
N PRO A 55 -16.10 6.81 -3.36
CA PRO A 55 -16.81 8.08 -3.56
C PRO A 55 -16.19 9.25 -2.79
N ASN A 56 -15.45 8.97 -1.70
CA ASN A 56 -14.79 9.98 -0.86
C ASN A 56 -13.32 9.58 -0.62
N GLY A 57 -12.43 10.02 -1.49
CA GLY A 57 -10.98 9.86 -1.32
C GLY A 57 -10.35 8.77 -2.20
N ILE A 58 -9.19 8.29 -1.75
CA ILE A 58 -8.32 7.36 -2.48
C ILE A 58 -8.15 6.12 -1.61
N LEU A 59 -8.34 4.93 -2.20
CA LEU A 59 -7.88 3.68 -1.59
C LEU A 59 -6.58 3.29 -2.28
N ALA A 60 -5.50 3.21 -1.50
CA ALA A 60 -4.18 2.83 -1.99
C ALA A 60 -3.63 1.62 -1.24
N PHE A 61 -3.21 0.61 -1.99
CA PHE A 61 -2.28 -0.39 -1.50
C PHE A 61 -0.87 0.02 -1.93
N TRP A 62 0.08 -0.01 -0.99
CA TRP A 62 1.47 0.36 -1.22
C TRP A 62 2.38 -0.75 -0.71
N SER A 63 3.26 -1.23 -1.59
CA SER A 63 4.48 -1.92 -1.17
C SER A 63 5.66 -1.04 -1.52
N GLY A 64 6.72 -1.09 -0.74
CA GLY A 64 7.95 -0.41 -1.10
C GLY A 64 9.17 -0.92 -0.36
N ARG A 65 10.32 -0.44 -0.82
CA ARG A 65 11.65 -0.71 -0.26
C ARG A 65 12.44 0.60 -0.23
N ILE A 66 13.09 0.87 0.90
CA ILE A 66 14.04 1.98 1.00
C ILE A 66 15.29 1.61 0.19
N ASN A 67 15.71 2.48 -0.73
CA ASN A 67 16.93 2.30 -1.50
C ASN A 67 18.14 2.95 -0.78
N GLY A 68 19.35 2.71 -1.32
CA GLY A 68 20.60 3.24 -0.76
C GLY A 68 20.72 4.78 -0.77
N THR A 69 19.79 5.51 -1.40
CA THR A 69 19.72 6.97 -1.44
C THR A 69 18.64 7.55 -0.53
N SER A 70 18.09 6.74 0.37
CA SER A 70 16.99 7.11 1.29
C SER A 70 15.65 7.40 0.61
N ASP A 71 15.47 7.00 -0.65
CA ASP A 71 14.18 7.07 -1.32
C ASP A 71 13.37 5.81 -1.05
N LEU A 72 12.05 5.95 -0.93
CA LEU A 72 11.14 4.82 -0.92
C LEU A 72 10.75 4.48 -2.35
N VAL A 73 11.30 3.41 -2.91
CA VAL A 73 10.82 2.85 -4.17
C VAL A 73 9.55 2.07 -3.86
N GLN A 74 8.42 2.52 -4.38
CA GLN A 74 7.11 1.91 -4.10
C GLN A 74 6.35 1.54 -5.36
N THR A 75 5.49 0.54 -5.23
CA THR A 75 4.44 0.21 -6.16
C THR A 75 3.12 0.43 -5.46
N THR A 76 2.26 1.25 -6.08
CA THR A 76 0.94 1.58 -5.57
C THR A 76 -0.14 1.00 -6.46
N LEU A 77 -1.17 0.40 -5.86
CA LEU A 77 -2.43 0.02 -6.50
C LEU A 77 -3.48 0.99 -5.96
N GLU A 78 -4.03 1.82 -6.82
CA GLU A 78 -4.89 2.94 -6.41
C GLU A 78 -6.26 2.84 -7.06
N SER A 79 -7.27 3.17 -6.26
CA SER A 79 -8.64 3.42 -6.70
C SER A 79 -9.01 4.84 -6.29
N TRP A 80 -9.23 5.69 -7.28
CA TRP A 80 -9.68 7.07 -7.14
C TRP A 80 -11.13 7.20 -7.66
N LEU A 81 -11.73 8.35 -7.41
CA LEU A 81 -13.00 8.72 -8.06
C LEU A 81 -12.85 8.82 -9.58
N ASP A 82 -11.71 9.34 -10.06
CA ASP A 82 -11.35 9.36 -11.48
C ASP A 82 -10.03 8.60 -11.69
N ASN A 83 -10.10 7.51 -12.45
CA ASN A 83 -8.98 6.65 -12.81
C ASN A 83 -8.54 6.80 -14.28
N SER A 84 -8.99 7.85 -14.95
CA SER A 84 -8.65 8.13 -16.36
C SER A 84 -7.15 8.28 -16.60
N TRP A 85 -6.39 8.72 -15.58
CA TRP A 85 -4.93 8.89 -15.62
C TRP A 85 -4.15 7.61 -15.89
N CYS A 86 -4.71 6.43 -15.60
CA CYS A 86 -4.12 5.14 -15.93
C CYS A 86 -4.94 4.33 -16.95
N GLY A 87 -6.07 4.89 -17.42
CA GLY A 87 -7.02 4.22 -18.30
C GLY A 87 -7.87 3.12 -17.65
N ALA A 88 -7.98 3.08 -16.32
CA ALA A 88 -8.76 2.05 -15.63
C ALA A 88 -10.27 2.32 -15.69
N LYS A 89 -11.03 1.23 -15.77
CA LYS A 89 -12.50 1.21 -15.70
C LYS A 89 -12.97 0.81 -14.30
N GLU A 90 -14.28 0.90 -14.08
CA GLU A 90 -14.91 0.44 -12.84
C GLU A 90 -14.50 -1.01 -12.50
N GLY A 91 -14.10 -1.24 -11.26
CA GLY A 91 -13.60 -2.53 -10.78
C GLY A 91 -12.13 -2.84 -11.12
N GLN A 92 -11.45 -1.97 -11.88
CA GLN A 92 -10.01 -2.06 -12.15
C GLN A 92 -9.21 -1.10 -11.28
N TRP A 93 -7.99 -1.48 -10.97
CA TRP A 93 -7.04 -0.69 -10.21
C TRP A 93 -6.08 0.03 -11.16
N CYS A 94 -5.61 1.19 -10.75
CA CYS A 94 -4.43 1.80 -11.34
C CYS A 94 -3.17 1.32 -10.63
N VAL A 95 -2.26 0.65 -11.34
CA VAL A 95 -0.93 0.31 -10.83
C VAL A 95 0.10 1.29 -11.36
N CYS A 96 1.01 1.73 -10.50
CA CYS A 96 2.21 2.45 -10.92
C CYS A 96 3.37 2.17 -9.97
N ALA A 97 4.58 2.22 -10.51
CA ALA A 97 5.82 2.22 -9.74
C ALA A 97 6.33 3.65 -9.64
N SER A 98 6.70 4.09 -8.44
CA SER A 98 7.14 5.45 -8.20
C SER A 98 8.19 5.51 -7.08
N PRO A 99 9.30 6.23 -7.27
CA PRO A 99 10.11 6.69 -6.16
C PRO A 99 9.36 7.79 -5.41
N PHE A 100 9.08 7.57 -4.13
CA PHE A 100 8.53 8.57 -3.23
C PHE A 100 9.69 9.37 -2.63
N ARG A 101 9.82 10.63 -3.06
CA ARG A 101 10.81 11.58 -2.54
C ARG A 101 10.06 12.73 -1.89
N SER A 102 10.25 12.92 -0.59
CA SER A 102 9.75 14.09 0.16
C SER A 102 8.37 14.58 -0.28
N PHE A 103 7.36 13.71 -0.21
CA PHE A 103 5.94 13.96 -0.54
C PHE A 103 5.57 14.08 -2.01
N GLU A 104 6.52 13.96 -2.94
CA GLU A 104 6.24 13.93 -4.38
C GLU A 104 6.34 12.50 -4.93
N LYS A 105 5.26 12.08 -5.58
CA LYS A 105 5.16 10.81 -6.32
C LYS A 105 5.48 11.08 -7.78
N LEU A 106 6.61 10.58 -8.27
CA LEU A 106 6.94 10.59 -9.69
C LEU A 106 6.24 9.40 -10.37
N ILE A 107 5.18 9.66 -11.13
CA ILE A 107 4.43 8.63 -11.88
C ILE A 107 5.05 8.53 -13.28
N ASP A 108 5.85 7.50 -13.53
CA ASP A 108 6.46 7.27 -14.86
C ASP A 108 5.57 6.36 -15.73
N ASP A 109 5.20 5.17 -15.21
CA ASP A 109 4.40 4.18 -15.94
C ASP A 109 3.19 3.72 -15.12
N ALA A 110 2.01 4.21 -15.48
CA ALA A 110 0.73 3.80 -14.90
C ALA A 110 -0.05 2.91 -15.86
N SER A 111 -0.72 1.88 -15.33
CA SER A 111 -1.58 1.00 -16.12
C SER A 111 -2.79 0.50 -15.35
N ALA A 112 -3.87 0.20 -16.07
CA ALA A 112 -5.03 -0.46 -15.52
C ALA A 112 -4.79 -1.97 -15.39
N PHE A 113 -5.18 -2.57 -14.26
CA PHE A 113 -5.25 -4.02 -14.13
C PHE A 113 -6.51 -4.46 -13.37
N SER A 114 -6.99 -5.67 -13.67
CA SER A 114 -8.20 -6.22 -13.06
C SER A 114 -7.89 -6.83 -11.69
N GLY A 115 -8.84 -6.69 -10.76
CA GLY A 115 -8.76 -7.28 -9.43
C GLY A 115 -8.58 -8.79 -9.34
N THR A 116 -8.87 -9.52 -10.42
CA THR A 116 -8.69 -10.97 -10.53
C THR A 116 -7.31 -11.37 -11.05
N GLN A 117 -6.52 -10.41 -11.54
CA GLN A 117 -5.17 -10.64 -12.02
C GLN A 117 -4.19 -10.67 -10.85
N LYS A 118 -3.19 -11.56 -10.95
CA LYS A 118 -2.07 -11.60 -10.02
C LYS A 118 -1.09 -10.50 -10.40
N VAL A 119 -0.75 -9.66 -9.45
CA VAL A 119 0.34 -8.69 -9.60
C VAL A 119 1.55 -9.23 -8.85
N LYS A 120 2.66 -9.42 -9.57
CA LYS A 120 3.96 -9.74 -9.01
C LYS A 120 4.76 -8.45 -8.93
N ILE A 121 5.15 -8.05 -7.72
CA ILE A 121 5.94 -6.86 -7.45
C ILE A 121 7.33 -7.34 -7.01
N GLU A 122 8.37 -6.85 -7.67
CA GLU A 122 9.76 -7.28 -7.46
C GLU A 122 10.65 -6.05 -7.22
N TYR A 123 11.38 -6.06 -6.09
CA TYR A 123 12.39 -5.07 -5.71
C TYR A 123 13.72 -5.74 -5.34
#